data_AF-A0A660WFR8-F1
#
_entry.id   AF-A0A660WFR8-F1
#
_cell.length_a   1.000
_cell.length_b   1.000
_cell.length_c   1.000
_cell.angle_alpha   90.00
_cell.angle_beta   90.00
_cell.angle_gamma   90.00
#
_symmetry.space_group_name_H-M   'P 1'
#
loop_
_entity.id
_entity.type
_entity.pdbx_description
1 polymer ?
#
loop_
_entity_poly.entity_id
_entity_poly.type
_entity_poly.pdbx_seq_one_letter_code
_entity_poly.pdbx_strand_id
1 'polypeptide(L)' 'MTGYHVTTRKKLERYLVTGAILPPVRFWPNPYTATRWAKKTGRSVILEIEVEKSYPMPDHRPAEWTPEHVRSWKEV' A
#
# COMPACT_ATOMS: atom_id res chain seq x y z
N MET A 1 4.97 11.57 2.45
CA MET A 1 5.22 10.65 3.59
C MET A 1 5.30 9.26 3.03
N THR A 2 6.28 8.49 3.48
CA THR A 2 6.54 7.16 2.94
C THR A 2 5.61 6.13 3.57
N GLY A 3 4.93 5.35 2.72
CA GLY A 3 4.07 4.24 3.12
C GLY A 3 4.41 2.97 2.37
N TYR A 4 4.01 1.83 2.92
CA TYR A 4 4.25 0.50 2.34
C TYR A 4 2.92 -0.16 2.00
N HIS A 5 2.54 -0.17 0.72
CA HIS A 5 1.31 -0.80 0.21
C HIS A 5 1.54 -2.29 -0.05
N VAL A 6 0.82 -3.14 0.67
CA VAL A 6 0.89 -4.60 0.49
C VAL A 6 -0.20 -5.08 -0.47
N THR A 7 0.19 -5.76 -1.54
CA THR A 7 -0.72 -6.18 -2.63
C THR A 7 -0.33 -7.53 -3.25
N THR A 8 -1.03 -7.92 -4.31
CA THR A 8 -0.72 -9.13 -5.09
C THR A 8 -0.21 -8.76 -6.48
N ARG A 9 0.53 -9.67 -7.14
CA ARG A 9 1.00 -9.48 -8.52
C ARG A 9 -0.14 -9.12 -9.49
N LYS A 10 -1.27 -9.85 -9.42
CA LYS A 10 -2.49 -9.56 -10.20
C LYS A 10 -3.04 -8.15 -9.99
N LYS A 11 -2.87 -7.56 -8.79
CA LYS A 11 -3.28 -6.17 -8.54
C LYS A 11 -2.24 -5.18 -9.07
N LEU A 12 -0.95 -5.46 -8.88
CA LEU A 12 0.14 -4.67 -9.46
C LEU A 12 0.01 -4.51 -10.97
N GLU A 13 -0.27 -5.59 -11.70
CA GLU A 13 -0.52 -5.55 -13.16
C GLU A 13 -1.67 -4.60 -13.53
N ARG A 14 -2.75 -4.60 -12.74
CA ARG A 14 -3.87 -3.65 -12.96
C ARG A 14 -3.47 -2.22 -12.66
N TYR A 15 -2.63 -1.98 -11.65
CA TYR A 15 -2.13 -0.64 -11.35
C TYR A 15 -1.27 -0.10 -12.50
N LEU A 16 -0.44 -0.96 -13.11
CA LEU A 16 0.34 -0.62 -14.29
C LEU A 16 -0.55 -0.24 -15.48
N VAL A 17 -1.62 -1.01 -15.73
CA VAL A 17 -2.60 -0.69 -16.80
C VAL A 17 -3.35 0.61 -16.52
N THR A 18 -3.73 0.85 -15.26
CA THR A 18 -4.48 2.05 -14.86
C THR A 18 -3.58 3.29 -14.79
N GLY A 19 -2.25 3.11 -14.65
CA GLY A 19 -1.29 4.18 -14.37
C GLY A 19 -1.33 4.70 -12.92
N ALA A 20 -2.09 4.04 -12.02
CA ALA A 20 -2.22 4.44 -10.63
C ALA A 20 -2.75 3.29 -9.74
N ILE A 21 -2.44 3.36 -8.44
CA ILE A 21 -3.21 2.71 -7.38
C ILE A 21 -4.38 3.62 -7.04
N LEU A 22 -5.60 3.14 -7.29
CA LEU A 22 -6.82 3.91 -7.06
C LEU A 22 -7.24 3.90 -5.58
N PRO A 23 -7.82 4.99 -5.06
CA PRO A 23 -8.26 5.08 -3.68
C PRO A 23 -9.46 4.16 -3.37
N PRO A 24 -9.65 3.76 -2.10
CA PRO A 24 -8.78 4.04 -0.95
C PRO A 24 -7.50 3.20 -0.98
N VAL A 25 -6.33 3.85 -0.89
CA VAL A 25 -5.04 3.15 -0.88
C VAL A 25 -4.63 2.89 0.57
N ARG A 26 -4.72 1.64 1.00
CA ARG A 26 -4.26 1.20 2.33
C ARG A 26 -2.77 0.90 2.34
N PHE A 27 -2.05 1.38 3.33
CA PHE A 27 -0.61 1.14 3.48
C PHE A 27 -0.21 1.04 4.96
N TRP A 28 1.05 0.67 5.20
CA TRP A 28 1.65 0.59 6.53
C TRP A 28 2.76 1.63 6.67
N PRO A 29 2.97 2.21 7.87
CA PRO A 29 3.93 3.30 8.07
C PRO A 29 5.39 2.84 8.11
N ASN A 30 5.65 1.53 8.19
CA ASN A 30 7.00 0.98 8.22
C ASN A 30 7.07 -0.40 7.54
N PRO A 31 8.24 -0.79 7.00
CA PRO A 31 8.37 -2.03 6.22
C PRO A 31 8.17 -3.28 7.09
N TYR A 32 8.50 -3.21 8.38
CA TYR A 32 8.31 -4.31 9.33
C TYR A 32 6.83 -4.71 9.45
N THR A 33 5.94 -3.74 9.69
CA THR A 33 4.50 -3.98 9.84
C THR A 33 3.84 -4.38 8.52
N ALA A 34 4.27 -3.79 7.40
CA ALA A 34 3.89 -4.24 6.06
C ALA A 34 4.28 -5.71 5.83
N THR A 35 5.51 -6.10 6.14
CA THR A 35 6.00 -7.48 5.99
C THR A 35 5.22 -8.47 6.85
N ARG A 36 4.92 -8.10 8.10
CA ARG A 36 4.07 -8.91 8.99
C ARG A 36 2.68 -9.11 8.38
N TRP A 37 2.10 -8.07 7.80
CA TRP A 37 0.80 -8.16 7.13
C TRP A 37 0.84 -8.98 5.84
N ALA A 38 1.90 -8.83 5.04
CA ALA A 38 2.15 -9.60 3.84
C ALA A 38 2.17 -11.10 4.15
N LYS A 39 2.95 -11.51 5.17
CA LYS A 39 2.98 -12.90 5.69
C LYS A 39 1.62 -13.37 6.19
N LYS A 40 0.94 -12.57 7.02
CA LYS A 40 -0.40 -12.91 7.55
C LYS A 40 -1.43 -13.17 6.45
N THR A 41 -1.34 -12.45 5.34
CA THR A 41 -2.36 -12.46 4.28
C THR A 41 -1.94 -13.21 3.01
N GLY A 42 -0.76 -13.81 2.99
CA GLY A 42 -0.22 -14.51 1.81
C GLY A 42 0.06 -13.60 0.62
N ARG A 43 0.29 -12.30 0.86
CA ARG A 43 0.57 -11.32 -0.19
C ARG A 43 2.07 -11.22 -0.41
N SER A 44 2.50 -11.24 -1.66
CA SER A 44 3.91 -11.33 -2.04
C SER A 44 4.54 -10.02 -2.54
N VAL A 45 3.74 -8.96 -2.72
CA VAL A 45 4.22 -7.68 -3.27
C VAL A 45 4.08 -6.60 -2.21
N ILE A 46 5.17 -5.89 -1.94
CA ILE A 46 5.19 -4.69 -1.10
C ILE A 46 5.71 -3.54 -1.95
N LEU A 47 4.94 -2.45 -1.99
CA LEU A 47 5.26 -1.25 -2.75
C LEU A 47 5.50 -0.10 -1.78
N GLU A 48 6.68 0.50 -1.83
CA GLU A 48 6.96 1.79 -1.22
C GLU A 48 6.28 2.89 -2.04
N ILE A 49 5.49 3.73 -1.36
CA ILE A 49 4.67 4.78 -1.95
C ILE A 49 4.90 6.10 -1.21
N GLU A 50 4.76 7.21 -1.91
CA GLU A 50 4.67 8.53 -1.31
C GLU A 50 3.21 9.00 -1.33
N VAL A 51 2.73 9.44 -0.17
CA VAL A 51 1.38 10.01 -0.01
C VAL A 51 1.47 11.36 0.70
N GLU A 52 0.54 12.28 0.43
CA GLU A 52 0.50 13.57 1.12
C GLU A 52 -0.45 13.53 2.31
N LYS A 53 -1.63 12.94 2.11
CA LYS A 53 -2.65 12.79 3.15
C LYS A 53 -2.81 11.34 3.54
N SER A 54 -2.93 11.10 4.84
CA SER A 54 -3.26 9.79 5.38
C SER A 54 -4.22 9.89 6.56
N TYR A 55 -4.95 8.81 6.77
CA TYR A 55 -5.89 8.66 7.85
C TYR A 55 -5.72 7.28 8.49
N PRO A 56 -5.77 7.17 9.82
CA PRO A 56 -5.66 5.89 10.49
C PRO A 56 -6.84 4.98 10.12
N MET A 57 -6.55 3.71 9.85
CA MET A 57 -7.59 2.70 9.72
C MET A 57 -8.23 2.43 11.09
N PRO A 58 -9.57 2.37 11.20
CA PRO A 58 -10.25 2.18 12.48
C PRO A 58 -10.01 0.78 13.07
N ASP A 59 -9.89 -0.25 12.23
CA ASP A 59 -9.88 -1.67 12.60
C ASP A 59 -8.51 -2.36 12.42
N HIS A 60 -7.56 -1.69 11.75
CA HIS A 60 -6.27 -2.28 11.40
C HIS A 60 -5.12 -1.33 11.76
N ARG A 61 -4.73 -1.27 13.04
CA ARG A 61 -3.54 -0.50 13.45
C ARG A 61 -2.26 -1.34 13.27
N PRO A 62 -1.15 -0.75 12.79
CA PRO A 62 -0.94 0.68 12.52
C PRO A 62 -1.19 1.05 11.04
N ALA A 63 -2.04 0.33 10.31
CA ALA A 63 -2.32 0.66 8.92
C ALA A 63 -3.07 1.99 8.80
N GLU A 64 -2.82 2.65 7.69
CA GLU A 64 -3.43 3.91 7.30
C GLU A 64 -4.01 3.78 5.90
N TRP A 65 -4.83 4.74 5.50
CA TRP A 65 -5.33 4.85 4.14
C TRP A 65 -5.25 6.28 3.64
N THR A 66 -5.11 6.42 2.32
CA THR A 66 -5.17 7.71 1.63
C THR A 66 -6.31 7.72 0.59
N PRO A 67 -7.02 8.86 0.43
CA PRO A 67 -7.96 9.07 -0.67
C PRO A 67 -7.26 9.43 -2.00
N GLU A 68 -5.93 9.51 -2.01
CA GLU A 68 -5.16 9.94 -3.17
C GLU A 68 -4.95 8.81 -4.19
N HIS A 69 -4.80 9.19 -5.45
CA HIS A 69 -4.28 8.30 -6.48
C HIS A 69 -2.76 8.23 -6.38
N VAL A 70 -2.22 7.05 -6.14
CA VAL A 70 -0.76 6.85 -6.08
C VAL A 70 -0.25 6.47 -7.46
N ARG A 71 0.50 7.38 -8.11
CA ARG A 71 1.00 7.19 -9.48
C ARG A 71 2.43 6.69 -9.56
N SER A 72 3.19 6.79 -8.47
CA SER A 72 4.58 6.36 -8.38
C SER A 72 4.76 5.41 -7.20
N TRP A 73 5.48 4.32 -7.43
CA TRP A 73 5.83 3.35 -6.40
C TRP A 73 7.13 2.62 -6.74
N LYS A 74 7.76 2.06 -5.71
CA LYS A 74 8.94 1.20 -5.81
C LYS A 74 8.67 -0.13 -5.12
N GLU A 75 8.94 -1.25 -5.79
CA GLU A 75 8.83 -2.56 -5.16
C GLU A 75 10.02 -2.82 -4.22
N VAL A 76 9.74 -3.35 -3.02
CA VAL A 76 10.71 -3.59 -1.93
C VAL A 76 10.60 -4.99 -1.34
#